data_AF-W1XI90-F1
#
_entry.id   AF-W1XI90-F1
#
_cell.length_a   1.000
_cell.length_b   1.000
_cell.length_c   1.000
_cell.angle_alpha   90.00
_cell.angle_beta   90.00
_cell.angle_gamma   90.00
#
_symmetry.space_group_name_H-M   'P 1'
#
loop_
_entity.id
_entity.type
_entity.pdbx_description
1 polymer ?
#
loop_
_entity_poly.entity_id
_entity_poly.type
_entity_poly.pdbx_seq_one_letter_code
_entity_poly.pdbx_strand_id
1 'polypeptide(L)'
;WYWFATEQGQAVDLNSLKRSPKQQQALAALRQGKIWRDQVATLEFNDAALQALRKKGLCDLASETPEFSDWRTNYAVSGERLRLNPEPAPAVGAIHSAADTFSAWLLAGVTGSGKTEVYLSVLENVLAQ
;
A
#
# COMPACT_ATOMS: atom_id res chain seq x y z
N TRP A 1 6.36 -5.68 13.76
CA TRP A 1 6.57 -4.48 14.61
C TRP A 1 7.36 -3.44 13.84
N TYR A 2 7.13 -2.17 14.16
CA TYR A 2 7.85 -1.02 13.61
C TYR A 2 8.30 -0.09 14.75
N TRP A 3 9.40 0.62 14.50
CA TRP A 3 9.90 1.70 15.33
C TRP A 3 9.28 3.02 14.90
N PHE A 4 9.02 3.91 15.85
CA PHE A 4 8.56 5.27 15.58
C PHE A 4 9.16 6.25 16.59
N ALA A 5 9.34 7.51 16.20
CA ALA A 5 9.74 8.57 17.13
C ALA A 5 8.54 8.94 18.02
N THR A 6 8.78 9.01 19.33
CA THR A 6 7.78 9.54 20.28
C THR A 6 7.65 11.06 20.11
N GLU A 7 6.68 11.67 20.77
CA GLU A 7 6.56 13.15 20.79
C GLU A 7 7.85 13.82 21.27
N GLN A 8 8.47 13.29 22.32
CA GLN A 8 9.79 13.76 22.80
C GLN A 8 10.88 13.54 21.74
N GLY A 9 10.85 12.39 21.07
CA GLY A 9 11.71 12.08 19.93
C GLY A 9 11.58 13.05 18.76
N GLN A 10 10.39 13.62 18.55
CA GLN A 10 10.13 14.65 17.54
C GLN A 10 10.61 16.03 17.99
N ALA A 11 10.48 16.35 19.28
CA ALA A 11 10.79 17.68 19.83
C ALA A 11 12.28 17.90 20.17
N VAL A 12 13.02 16.85 20.53
CA VAL A 12 14.41 17.00 21.02
C VAL A 12 15.34 17.60 19.96
N ASP A 13 16.35 18.39 20.33
CA ASP A 13 17.37 18.78 19.35
C ASP A 13 18.24 17.56 18.99
N LEU A 14 18.35 17.21 17.71
CA LEU A 14 19.23 16.14 17.23
C LEU A 14 20.69 16.38 17.62
N ASN A 15 21.11 17.65 17.77
CA ASN A 15 22.46 17.99 18.21
C ASN A 15 22.77 17.55 19.64
N SER A 16 21.76 17.33 20.48
CA SER A 16 21.94 16.75 21.82
C SER A 16 22.51 15.32 21.76
N LEU A 17 22.39 14.64 20.62
CA LEU A 17 22.90 13.30 20.36
C LEU A 17 24.23 13.30 19.58
N LYS A 18 24.93 14.44 19.44
CA LYS A 18 26.18 14.57 18.68
C LYS A 18 27.27 13.54 19.02
N ARG A 19 27.32 13.08 20.28
CA ARG A 19 28.28 12.06 20.76
C ARG A 19 27.85 10.62 20.42
N SER A 20 26.70 10.44 19.77
CA SER A 20 26.13 9.14 19.44
C SER A 20 25.59 9.16 18.00
N PRO A 21 26.48 9.14 16.98
CA PRO A 21 26.11 9.35 15.58
C PRO A 21 25.03 8.39 15.09
N LYS A 22 25.11 7.10 15.48
CA LYS A 22 24.11 6.10 15.12
C LYS A 22 22.73 6.37 15.74
N GLN A 23 22.67 6.92 16.96
CA GLN A 23 21.40 7.33 17.59
C GLN A 23 20.84 8.58 16.92
N GLN A 24 21.71 9.54 16.56
CA GLN A 24 21.30 10.73 15.83
C GLN A 24 20.72 10.38 14.44
N GLN A 25 21.41 9.50 13.69
CA GLN A 25 20.94 8.99 12.40
C GLN A 25 19.61 8.22 12.52
N ALA A 26 19.50 7.32 13.50
CA ALA A 26 18.29 6.57 13.75
C ALA A 26 17.11 7.48 14.09
N LEU A 27 17.30 8.46 14.99
CA LEU A 27 16.24 9.40 15.34
C LEU A 27 15.85 10.29 14.15
N ALA A 28 16.83 10.77 13.38
CA ALA A 28 16.56 11.55 12.18
C ALA A 28 15.72 10.77 11.15
N ALA A 29 15.99 9.47 10.97
CA ALA A 29 15.20 8.61 10.11
C ALA A 29 13.78 8.38 10.66
N LEU A 30 13.65 8.12 11.97
CA LEU A 30 12.35 7.93 12.63
C LEU A 30 11.45 9.16 12.61
N ARG A 31 12.02 10.37 12.44
CA ARG A 31 11.25 11.60 12.24
C ARG A 31 10.59 11.69 10.87
N GLN A 32 11.14 11.01 9.87
CA GLN A 32 10.58 10.98 8.52
C GLN A 32 9.46 9.95 8.37
N GLY A 33 9.43 8.94 9.24
CA GLY A 33 8.37 7.93 9.25
C GLY A 33 8.69 6.73 10.14
N LYS A 34 7.71 5.84 10.28
CA LYS A 34 7.91 4.55 10.95
C LYS A 34 8.89 3.67 10.18
N ILE A 35 9.71 2.90 10.88
CA ILE A 35 10.72 2.01 10.30
C ILE A 35 10.43 0.59 10.74
N TRP A 36 10.20 -0.31 9.78
CA TRP A 36 9.93 -1.71 10.06
C TRP A 36 11.20 -2.45 10.46
N ARG A 37 11.04 -3.50 11.28
CA ARG A 37 12.18 -4.22 11.85
C ARG A 37 13.11 -4.84 10.80
N ASP A 38 12.53 -5.34 9.71
CA ASP A 38 13.23 -5.89 8.55
C ASP A 38 14.03 -4.82 7.78
N GLN A 39 13.55 -3.58 7.75
CA GLN A 39 14.25 -2.46 7.12
C GLN A 39 15.51 -2.05 7.87
N VAL A 40 15.59 -2.27 9.20
CA VAL A 40 16.73 -1.82 10.02
C VAL A 40 18.07 -2.36 9.50
N ALA A 41 18.10 -3.60 9.00
CA ALA A 41 19.34 -4.22 8.48
C ALA A 41 19.91 -3.53 7.23
N THR A 42 19.06 -2.79 6.49
CA THR A 42 19.44 -2.07 5.27
C THR A 42 19.82 -0.61 5.52
N LEU A 43 19.67 -0.12 6.75
CA LEU A 43 19.90 1.27 7.11
C LEU A 43 21.28 1.46 7.74
N GLU A 44 21.74 2.71 7.80
CA GLU A 44 23.04 3.05 8.36
C GLU A 44 23.10 2.98 9.90
N PHE A 45 22.10 2.42 10.58
CA PHE A 45 22.08 2.23 12.03
C PHE A 45 21.57 0.84 12.39
N ASN A 46 21.66 0.49 13.67
CA ASN A 46 21.36 -0.85 14.15
C ASN A 46 20.32 -0.84 15.27
N ASP A 47 19.82 -2.03 15.63
CA ASP A 47 18.83 -2.19 16.69
C ASP A 47 19.34 -1.65 18.03
N ALA A 48 20.64 -1.76 18.33
CA ALA A 48 21.22 -1.24 19.56
C ALA A 48 21.06 0.29 19.69
N ALA A 49 21.17 1.04 18.59
CA ALA A 49 20.91 2.48 18.58
C ALA A 49 19.44 2.80 18.87
N LEU A 50 18.52 2.02 18.30
CA LEU A 50 17.07 2.16 18.52
C LEU A 50 16.69 1.82 19.96
N GLN A 51 17.24 0.73 20.53
CA GLN A 51 17.03 0.39 21.95
C GLN A 51 17.56 1.47 22.89
N ALA A 52 18.70 2.08 22.55
CA ALA A 52 19.26 3.17 23.35
C ALA A 52 18.39 4.45 23.30
N LEU A 53 17.83 4.77 22.12
CA LEU A 53 16.85 5.86 21.98
C LEU A 53 15.56 5.55 22.75
N ARG A 54 15.09 4.30 22.73
CA ARG A 54 13.92 3.85 23.48
C ARG A 54 14.11 4.01 24.98
N LYS A 55 15.27 3.62 25.51
CA LYS A 55 15.63 3.85 26.92
C LYS A 55 15.63 5.33 27.31
N LYS A 56 15.87 6.23 26.35
CA LYS A 56 15.79 7.69 26.54
C LYS A 56 14.38 8.26 26.33
N GLY A 57 13.39 7.42 26.01
CA GLY A 57 12.03 7.86 25.69
C GLY A 57 11.87 8.55 24.34
N LEU A 58 12.88 8.48 23.45
CA LEU A 58 12.90 9.20 22.16
C LEU A 58 12.31 8.40 21.00
N CYS A 59 12.16 7.09 21.15
CA CYS A 59 11.43 6.25 20.21
C CYS A 59 10.74 5.11 20.96
N ASP A 60 9.81 4.42 20.30
CA ASP A 60 9.22 3.21 20.84
C ASP A 60 8.88 2.22 19.71
N LEU A 61 8.42 1.04 20.10
CA LEU A 61 8.07 -0.06 19.23
C LEU A 61 6.56 -0.34 19.30
N ALA A 62 5.93 -0.44 18.13
CA ALA A 62 4.53 -0.83 18.02
C ALA A 62 4.36 -1.99 17.03
N SER A 63 3.25 -2.72 17.14
CA SER A 63 2.77 -3.64 16.11
C SER A 63 1.54 -3.06 15.45
N GLU A 64 1.49 -3.17 14.13
CA GLU A 64 0.25 -3.03 13.38
C GLU A 64 -0.31 -4.43 13.16
N THR A 65 -1.52 -4.68 13.62
CA THR A 65 -2.29 -5.83 13.16
C THR A 65 -3.03 -5.36 11.93
N PRO A 66 -2.81 -5.96 10.74
CA PRO A 66 -3.59 -5.59 9.57
C PRO A 66 -5.07 -5.74 9.89
N GLU A 67 -5.84 -4.68 9.70
CA GLU A 67 -7.29 -4.79 9.76
C GLU A 67 -7.75 -5.61 8.58
N PHE A 68 -8.39 -6.75 8.85
CA PHE A 68 -9.06 -7.52 7.82
C PHE A 68 -10.44 -6.93 7.62
N SER A 69 -10.62 -6.18 6.54
CA SER A 69 -11.93 -5.76 6.08
C SER A 69 -12.35 -6.64 4.89
N ASP A 70 -13.54 -7.23 4.97
CA ASP A 70 -14.11 -7.89 3.80
C ASP A 70 -14.53 -6.80 2.81
N TRP A 71 -13.71 -6.60 1.78
CA TRP A 71 -13.94 -5.57 0.77
C TRP A 71 -15.30 -5.72 0.09
N ARG A 72 -15.88 -6.94 0.05
CA ARG A 72 -17.18 -7.23 -0.57
C ARG A 72 -18.32 -6.48 0.10
N THR A 73 -18.26 -6.26 1.42
CA THR A 73 -19.36 -5.59 2.14
C THR A 73 -19.49 -4.11 1.78
N ASN A 74 -18.40 -3.49 1.33
CA ASN A 74 -18.34 -2.07 0.98
C ASN A 74 -17.93 -1.88 -0.49
N TYR A 75 -18.12 -2.90 -1.33
CA TYR A 75 -17.75 -2.81 -2.74
C TYR A 75 -18.63 -1.77 -3.43
N ALA A 76 -17.97 -0.77 -4.02
CA ALA A 76 -18.59 0.25 -4.83
C ALA A 76 -17.62 0.69 -5.92
N VAL A 77 -18.15 0.97 -7.11
CA VAL A 77 -17.36 1.57 -8.18
C VAL A 77 -17.18 3.06 -7.87
N SER A 78 -15.94 3.46 -7.66
CA SER A 78 -15.58 4.86 -7.42
C SER A 78 -15.44 5.60 -8.76
N GLY A 79 -16.20 6.67 -8.96
CA GLY A 79 -16.16 7.51 -10.17
C GLY A 79 -17.37 7.33 -11.10
N GLU A 80 -17.31 7.93 -12.29
CA GLU A 80 -18.36 7.73 -13.31
C GLU A 80 -18.22 6.33 -13.91
N ARG A 81 -19.34 5.61 -14.04
CA ARG A 81 -19.38 4.32 -14.72
C ARG A 81 -18.88 4.50 -16.15
N LEU A 82 -17.93 3.64 -16.55
CA LEU A 82 -17.35 3.73 -17.89
C LEU A 82 -18.44 3.61 -18.95
N ARG A 83 -18.61 4.67 -19.75
CA ARG A 83 -19.46 4.62 -20.93
C ARG A 83 -18.70 3.89 -22.02
N LEU A 84 -19.04 2.61 -22.20
CA LEU A 84 -18.53 1.85 -23.33
C LEU A 84 -18.98 2.50 -24.64
N ASN A 85 -18.04 2.72 -25.55
CA ASN A 85 -18.38 2.96 -26.94
C ASN A 85 -19.15 1.73 -27.51
N PRO A 86 -19.89 1.86 -28.62
CA PRO A 86 -20.71 0.77 -29.15
C PRO A 86 -19.93 -0.50 -29.52
N GLU A 87 -18.66 -0.35 -29.90
CA GLU A 87 -17.78 -1.44 -30.36
C GLU A 87 -17.37 -2.44 -29.26
N PRO A 88 -16.97 -2.03 -28.05
CA PRO A 88 -16.61 -2.97 -26.96
C PRO A 88 -17.78 -3.66 -26.25
N ALA A 89 -19.03 -3.19 -26.40
CA ALA A 89 -20.18 -3.73 -25.67
C ALA A 89 -20.47 -5.24 -25.95
N PRO A 90 -20.39 -5.74 -27.21
CA PRO A 90 -20.58 -7.16 -27.49
C PRO A 90 -19.53 -8.07 -26.82
N ALA A 91 -18.28 -7.61 -26.69
CA ALA A 91 -17.21 -8.38 -26.05
C ALA A 91 -17.49 -8.60 -24.56
N VAL A 92 -17.95 -7.55 -23.85
CA VAL A 92 -18.33 -7.65 -22.43
C VAL A 92 -19.49 -8.62 -22.24
N GLY A 93 -20.52 -8.55 -23.10
CA GLY A 93 -21.67 -9.46 -23.04
C GLY A 93 -21.30 -10.92 -23.28
N ALA A 94 -20.44 -11.18 -24.27
CA ALA A 94 -19.96 -12.54 -24.58
C ALA A 94 -19.18 -13.14 -23.40
N ILE A 95 -18.26 -12.37 -22.81
CA ILE A 95 -17.48 -12.82 -21.64
C ILE A 95 -18.40 -13.07 -20.44
N HIS A 96 -19.35 -12.16 -20.16
CA HIS A 96 -20.29 -12.32 -19.06
C HIS A 96 -21.16 -13.58 -19.20
N SER A 97 -21.61 -13.90 -20.42
CA SER A 97 -22.47 -15.07 -20.66
C SER A 97 -21.78 -16.41 -20.38
N ALA A 98 -20.45 -16.43 -20.36
CA ALA A 98 -19.65 -17.62 -20.09
C ALA A 98 -19.02 -17.62 -18.69
N ALA A 99 -19.40 -16.69 -17.80
CA ALA A 99 -18.72 -16.44 -16.53
C ALA A 99 -18.61 -17.67 -15.60
N ASP A 100 -19.59 -18.57 -15.64
CA ASP A 100 -19.63 -19.77 -14.78
C ASP A 100 -18.84 -20.97 -15.34
N THR A 101 -18.18 -20.80 -16.49
CA THR A 101 -17.41 -21.86 -17.14
C THR A 101 -16.04 -21.34 -17.59
N PHE A 102 -15.03 -22.21 -17.53
CA PHE A 102 -13.72 -21.83 -18.05
C PHE A 102 -13.80 -21.52 -19.56
N SER A 103 -13.40 -20.30 -19.92
CA SER A 103 -13.35 -19.83 -21.31
C SER A 103 -12.11 -18.99 -21.55
N ALA A 104 -11.39 -19.26 -22.63
CA ALA A 104 -10.24 -18.46 -23.06
C ALA A 104 -10.67 -17.47 -24.15
N TRP A 105 -10.40 -16.18 -23.93
CA TRP A 105 -10.78 -15.10 -24.84
C TRP A 105 -9.55 -14.34 -25.33
N LEU A 106 -9.53 -14.01 -26.63
CA LEU A 106 -8.58 -13.07 -27.21
C LEU A 106 -9.32 -11.76 -27.53
N LEU A 107 -9.00 -10.70 -26.80
CA LEU A 107 -9.51 -9.35 -27.10
C LEU A 107 -8.56 -8.63 -28.07
N ALA A 108 -8.79 -8.80 -29.38
CA ALA A 108 -7.97 -8.18 -30.41
C ALA A 108 -8.37 -6.71 -30.66
N GLY A 109 -7.40 -5.81 -30.67
CA GLY A 109 -7.62 -4.39 -31.01
C GLY A 109 -6.36 -3.56 -30.93
N VAL A 110 -6.33 -2.42 -31.62
CA VAL A 110 -5.20 -1.45 -31.60
C VAL A 110 -5.22 -0.56 -30.35
N THR A 111 -4.17 0.20 -30.07
CA THR A 111 -4.18 1.20 -28.99
C THR A 111 -5.32 2.19 -29.21
N GLY A 112 -6.09 2.50 -28.17
CA GLY A 112 -7.26 3.39 -28.24
C GLY A 112 -8.58 2.71 -28.65
N SER A 113 -8.58 1.41 -28.95
CA SER A 113 -9.80 0.66 -29.33
C SER A 113 -10.72 0.28 -28.16
N GLY A 114 -10.54 0.86 -26.98
CA GLY A 114 -11.41 0.59 -25.83
C GLY A 114 -11.16 -0.72 -25.05
N LYS A 115 -10.01 -1.40 -25.21
CA LYS A 115 -9.74 -2.69 -24.53
C LYS A 115 -9.67 -2.58 -23.01
N THR A 116 -9.12 -1.47 -22.50
CA THR A 116 -9.04 -1.22 -21.06
C THR A 116 -10.44 -1.12 -20.46
N GLU A 117 -11.35 -0.49 -21.18
CA GLU A 117 -12.74 -0.30 -20.79
C GLU A 117 -13.50 -1.64 -20.79
N VAL A 118 -13.21 -2.55 -21.74
CA VAL A 118 -13.70 -3.94 -21.69
C VAL A 118 -13.18 -4.64 -20.44
N TYR A 119 -11.88 -4.56 -20.13
CA TYR A 119 -11.32 -5.20 -18.94
C TYR A 119 -11.96 -4.69 -17.64
N LEU A 120 -12.10 -3.37 -17.50
CA LEU A 120 -12.69 -2.75 -16.32
C LEU A 120 -14.17 -3.10 -16.18
N SER A 121 -14.93 -3.15 -17.28
CA SER A 121 -16.35 -3.54 -17.26
C SER A 121 -16.55 -5.01 -16.91
N VAL A 122 -15.68 -5.90 -17.41
CA VAL A 122 -15.70 -7.32 -17.05
C VAL A 122 -15.35 -7.51 -15.57
N LEU A 123 -14.30 -6.81 -15.09
CA LEU A 123 -13.91 -6.84 -13.67
C LEU A 123 -15.03 -6.33 -12.77
N GLU A 124 -15.71 -5.25 -13.13
CA GLU A 124 -16.86 -4.72 -12.38
C GLU A 124 -17.96 -5.79 -12.23
N ASN A 125 -18.33 -6.48 -13.31
CA ASN A 125 -19.34 -7.53 -13.25
C ASN A 125 -18.92 -8.71 -12.37
N VAL A 126 -17.65 -9.12 -12.42
CA VAL A 126 -17.13 -10.23 -11.61
C VAL A 126 -17.03 -9.86 -10.14
N LEU A 127 -16.65 -8.62 -9.81
CA LEU A 127 -16.53 -8.13 -8.44
C LEU A 127 -17.88 -7.83 -7.78
N ALA A 128 -18.94 -7.65 -8.58
CA ALA A 128 -20.31 -7.40 -8.10
C ALA A 128 -21.12 -8.67 -7.78
N GLN A 129 -20.55 -9.87 -8.01
CA GLN A 129 -21.12 -11.16 -7.62
C GLN A 129 -20.85 -11.46 -6.15
#